data_AF-A0A6P3V545-F1
#
_entry.id   AF-A0A6P3V545-F1
#
_cell.length_a   1.000
_cell.length_b   1.000
_cell.length_c   1.000
_cell.angle_alpha   90.00
_cell.angle_beta   90.00
_cell.angle_gamma   90.00
#
_symmetry.space_group_name_H-M   'P 1'
#
loop_
_entity.id
_entity.type
_entity.pdbx_description
1 polymer ?
#
loop_
_entity_poly.entity_id
_entity_poly.type
_entity_poly.pdbx_seq_one_letter_code
_entity_poly.pdbx_strand_id
1 'polypeptide(L)'
;YRDIDVIATIGAGVTSIYTFEVNIENRGIVCSIGGQATWRQYLTLPNILKEFNPKLVGYSLGNAISTDPAAQLNVAESGAMSKRITFMATYLINKRKDDPRIDINKHWKLISLMIGSNNFCINKCATSPWSMLNDHKIDLIHTLKILRDNLPRTFVALIPPPHLKELVAAHQGRESFLCYLASMIECSCMFALQFRDQRPEYYKLIERFV
;
A
#
# COMPACT_ATOMS: atom_id res chain seq x y z
N TYR A 1 18.41 15.03 -18.65
CA TYR A 1 17.14 14.37 -18.28
C TYR A 1 17.35 13.67 -16.95
N ARG A 2 16.45 13.83 -15.98
CA ARG A 2 16.54 13.22 -14.64
C ARG A 2 15.50 12.10 -14.61
N ASP A 3 15.95 10.87 -14.73
CA ASP A 3 15.08 9.69 -14.71
C ASP A 3 14.91 9.17 -13.28
N ILE A 4 13.85 8.41 -13.01
CA ILE A 4 13.68 7.71 -11.73
C ILE A 4 14.59 6.48 -11.74
N ASP A 5 15.45 6.35 -10.74
CA ASP A 5 16.42 5.26 -10.61
C ASP A 5 15.94 4.17 -9.65
N VAL A 6 15.17 4.56 -8.63
CA VAL A 6 14.68 3.64 -7.60
C VAL A 6 13.19 3.81 -7.42
N ILE A 7 12.47 2.70 -7.39
CA ILE A 7 11.06 2.66 -7.03
C ILE A 7 10.88 1.85 -5.75
N ALA A 8 10.03 2.35 -4.85
CA ALA A 8 9.72 1.69 -3.59
C ALA A 8 8.25 1.89 -3.22
N THR A 9 7.73 1.07 -2.32
CA THR A 9 6.36 1.22 -1.82
C THR A 9 6.29 0.91 -0.34
N ILE A 10 5.53 1.73 0.38
CA ILE A 10 5.14 1.54 1.79
C ILE A 10 3.62 1.65 1.92
N GLY A 11 3.07 1.10 3.00
CA GLY A 11 1.64 1.16 3.30
C GLY A 11 0.92 -0.19 3.16
N ALA A 12 -0.38 -0.16 2.90
CA ALA A 12 -1.19 -1.35 2.72
C ALA A 12 -0.95 -1.98 1.34
N GLY A 13 -0.62 -3.27 1.32
CA GLY A 13 -0.61 -4.08 0.10
C GLY A 13 -2.04 -4.30 -0.40
N VAL A 14 -2.29 -4.19 -1.71
CA VAL A 14 -3.64 -4.39 -2.32
C VAL A 14 -3.59 -5.48 -3.39
N THR A 15 -2.69 -6.45 -3.27
CA THR A 15 -2.59 -7.55 -4.25
C THR A 15 -2.69 -8.91 -3.58
N SER A 16 -3.92 -9.33 -3.28
CA SER A 16 -4.26 -10.76 -3.23
C SER A 16 -5.18 -11.06 -4.40
N ILE A 17 -4.70 -11.85 -5.37
CA ILE A 17 -5.50 -12.29 -6.52
C ILE A 17 -6.32 -13.55 -6.18
N TYR A 18 -6.09 -14.16 -5.01
CA TYR A 18 -6.80 -15.35 -4.54
C TYR A 18 -7.03 -15.28 -3.01
N THR A 19 -8.28 -15.49 -2.60
CA THR A 19 -8.76 -15.40 -1.21
C THR A 19 -8.16 -16.44 -0.25
N PHE A 20 -7.45 -17.47 -0.76
CA PHE A 20 -6.71 -18.44 0.06
C PHE A 20 -5.18 -18.27 0.00
N GLU A 21 -4.66 -17.46 -0.92
CA GLU A 21 -3.24 -17.09 -1.01
C GLU A 21 -3.00 -15.66 -0.48
N VAL A 22 -3.77 -15.22 0.51
CA VAL A 22 -3.54 -13.93 1.17
C VAL A 22 -2.13 -13.84 1.77
N ASN A 23 -1.48 -14.99 2.00
CA ASN A 23 -0.09 -15.08 2.45
C ASN A 23 0.96 -15.06 1.33
N ILE A 24 0.59 -15.22 0.06
CA ILE A 24 1.49 -15.13 -1.10
C ILE A 24 0.91 -14.09 -2.06
N GLU A 25 1.28 -12.83 -1.83
CA GLU A 25 0.90 -11.73 -2.70
C GLU A 25 1.70 -11.80 -4.00
N ASN A 26 1.04 -11.68 -5.16
CA ASN A 26 1.75 -11.44 -6.41
C ASN A 26 2.18 -9.97 -6.47
N ARG A 27 3.27 -9.67 -5.77
CA ARG A 27 3.86 -8.34 -5.72
C ARG A 27 4.41 -7.90 -7.07
N GLY A 28 4.77 -8.86 -7.92
CA GLY A 28 5.32 -8.65 -9.26
C GLY A 28 4.38 -7.97 -10.24
N ILE A 29 3.06 -8.01 -10.01
CA ILE A 29 2.06 -7.39 -10.90
C ILE A 29 1.38 -6.15 -10.30
N VAL A 30 1.80 -5.71 -9.11
CA VAL A 30 1.24 -4.52 -8.45
C VAL A 30 1.48 -3.28 -9.33
N CYS A 31 0.43 -2.49 -9.57
CA CYS A 31 0.53 -1.29 -10.42
C CYS A 31 1.66 -0.33 -10.00
N SER A 32 1.89 -0.10 -8.70
CA SER A 32 2.89 0.86 -8.22
C SER A 32 4.34 0.33 -8.18
N ILE A 33 4.56 -0.99 -8.09
CA ILE A 33 5.87 -1.54 -7.72
C ILE A 33 6.21 -2.88 -8.36
N GLY A 34 5.27 -3.53 -9.04
CA GLY A 34 5.49 -4.79 -9.72
C GLY A 34 6.33 -4.62 -10.97
N GLY A 35 7.39 -5.41 -11.13
CA GLY A 35 8.25 -5.41 -12.31
C GLY A 35 8.30 -6.77 -13.01
N GLN A 36 7.34 -7.66 -12.74
CA GLN A 36 7.25 -8.96 -13.39
C GLN A 36 7.02 -8.76 -14.89
N ALA A 37 7.82 -9.47 -15.69
CA ALA A 37 7.81 -9.42 -17.15
C ALA A 37 7.90 -7.98 -17.73
N THR A 38 7.01 -7.63 -18.66
CA THR A 38 7.04 -6.37 -19.43
C THR A 38 5.71 -5.64 -19.36
N TRP A 39 5.69 -4.36 -19.76
CA TRP A 39 4.48 -3.54 -19.73
C TRP A 39 3.36 -4.05 -20.66
N ARG A 40 3.72 -4.83 -21.69
CA ARG A 40 2.76 -5.46 -22.61
C ARG A 40 2.03 -6.64 -21.99
N GLN A 41 2.62 -7.27 -20.97
CA GLN A 41 1.99 -8.39 -20.24
C GLN A 41 1.32 -7.90 -18.96
N TYR A 42 2.03 -7.07 -18.18
CA TYR A 42 1.52 -6.49 -16.95
C TYR A 42 1.79 -4.99 -16.97
N LEU A 43 0.72 -4.20 -17.09
CA LEU A 43 0.82 -2.74 -17.10
C LEU A 43 1.04 -2.23 -15.66
N THR A 44 2.31 -2.04 -15.32
CA THR A 44 2.75 -1.49 -14.03
C THR A 44 3.68 -0.31 -14.26
N LEU A 45 3.76 0.57 -13.27
CA LEU A 45 4.63 1.74 -13.32
C LEU A 45 6.11 1.37 -13.49
N PRO A 46 6.68 0.38 -12.76
CA PRO A 46 8.05 -0.05 -13.03
C PRO A 46 8.25 -0.61 -14.44
N ASN A 47 7.28 -1.36 -14.96
CA ASN A 47 7.39 -1.90 -16.32
C ASN A 47 7.41 -0.81 -17.39
N ILE A 48 6.69 0.30 -17.18
CA ILE A 48 6.78 1.48 -18.04
C ILE A 48 8.14 2.19 -17.86
N LEU A 49 8.55 2.44 -16.61
CA LEU A 49 9.80 3.15 -16.31
C LEU A 49 11.04 2.41 -16.83
N LYS A 50 11.04 1.07 -16.84
CA LYS A 50 12.13 0.26 -17.40
C LYS A 50 12.39 0.53 -18.89
N GLU A 51 11.39 0.95 -19.66
CA GLU A 51 11.55 1.29 -21.09
C GLU A 51 12.40 2.56 -21.28
N PHE A 52 12.35 3.47 -20.30
CA PHE A 52 13.10 4.74 -20.33
C PHE A 52 14.40 4.64 -19.53
N ASN A 53 14.41 3.87 -18.45
CA ASN A 53 15.58 3.61 -17.61
C ASN A 53 15.73 2.10 -17.34
N PRO A 54 16.51 1.37 -18.16
CA PRO A 54 16.77 -0.05 -17.95
C PRO A 54 17.51 -0.38 -16.64
N LYS A 55 18.12 0.63 -15.98
CA LYS A 55 18.84 0.47 -14.70
C LYS A 55 17.96 0.69 -13.47
N LEU A 56 16.65 0.86 -13.65
CA LEU A 56 15.69 0.98 -12.55
C LEU A 56 15.85 -0.19 -11.57
N VAL A 57 15.81 0.09 -10.26
CA VAL A 57 15.84 -0.93 -9.19
C VAL A 57 14.71 -0.75 -8.19
N GLY A 58 14.46 -1.79 -7.39
CA GLY A 58 13.53 -1.76 -6.25
C GLY A 58 12.15 -2.34 -6.51
N TYR A 59 11.79 -2.65 -7.76
CA TYR A 59 10.52 -3.27 -8.12
C TYR A 59 10.44 -4.75 -7.73
N SER A 60 9.25 -5.25 -7.40
CA SER A 60 9.04 -6.66 -7.04
C SER A 60 9.08 -7.58 -8.25
N LEU A 61 9.63 -8.78 -8.09
CA LEU A 61 9.92 -9.72 -9.19
C LEU A 61 8.82 -10.76 -9.45
N GLY A 62 7.91 -10.97 -8.49
CA GLY A 62 6.85 -11.96 -8.60
C GLY A 62 6.12 -12.18 -7.28
N ASN A 63 5.68 -13.41 -7.05
CA ASN A 63 5.11 -13.85 -5.77
C ASN A 63 6.15 -13.73 -4.65
N ALA A 64 5.82 -12.97 -3.62
CA ALA A 64 6.73 -12.69 -2.51
C ALA A 64 5.97 -12.15 -1.30
N ILE A 65 6.48 -12.42 -0.09
CA ILE A 65 6.16 -11.63 1.11
C ILE A 65 7.16 -10.48 1.29
N SER A 66 6.85 -9.50 2.13
CA SER A 66 7.65 -8.27 2.31
C SER A 66 9.11 -8.52 2.70
N THR A 67 9.40 -9.66 3.35
CA THR A 67 10.76 -10.08 3.75
C THR A 67 11.54 -10.79 2.65
N ASP A 68 10.87 -11.29 1.62
CA ASP A 68 11.52 -12.08 0.58
C ASP A 68 12.43 -11.22 -0.29
N PRO A 69 13.56 -11.78 -0.78
CA PRO A 69 14.41 -11.08 -1.74
C PRO A 69 13.64 -10.62 -2.99
N ALA A 70 12.64 -11.39 -3.44
CA ALA A 70 11.81 -11.06 -4.60
C ALA A 70 10.90 -9.84 -4.39
N ALA A 71 10.61 -9.43 -3.14
CA ALA A 71 9.85 -8.21 -2.87
C ALA A 71 10.66 -6.93 -3.13
N GLN A 72 12.00 -7.00 -3.10
CA GLN A 72 12.90 -5.86 -3.32
C GLN A 72 12.58 -4.69 -2.36
N LEU A 73 12.21 -3.50 -2.84
CA LEU A 73 11.86 -2.35 -1.98
C LEU A 73 10.35 -2.18 -1.77
N ASN A 74 9.58 -3.23 -2.04
CA ASN A 74 8.18 -3.30 -1.68
C ASN A 74 8.04 -3.72 -0.20
N VAL A 75 7.93 -2.73 0.67
CA VAL A 75 7.77 -2.91 2.12
C VAL A 75 6.29 -2.95 2.52
N ALA A 76 5.34 -2.77 1.59
CA ALA A 76 3.91 -2.79 1.90
C ALA A 76 3.46 -4.13 2.52
N GLU A 77 2.50 -4.08 3.44
CA GLU A 77 1.93 -5.27 4.10
C GLU A 77 0.40 -5.23 3.95
N SER A 78 -0.27 -6.33 3.56
CA SER A 78 -1.74 -6.36 3.36
C SER A 78 -2.52 -5.78 4.54
N GLY A 79 -2.10 -6.08 5.78
CA GLY A 79 -2.77 -5.62 7.01
C GLY A 79 -2.26 -4.30 7.59
N ALA A 80 -1.40 -3.55 6.88
CA ALA A 80 -0.83 -2.33 7.43
C ALA A 80 -1.90 -1.27 7.72
N MET A 81 -1.85 -0.68 8.91
CA MET A 81 -2.64 0.50 9.32
C MET A 81 -1.72 1.71 9.50
N SER A 82 -2.28 2.92 9.60
CA SER A 82 -1.53 4.18 9.78
C SER A 82 -0.40 4.09 10.79
N LYS A 83 -0.64 3.51 11.97
CA LYS A 83 0.35 3.35 13.04
C LYS A 83 1.63 2.60 12.64
N ARG A 84 1.60 1.83 11.56
CA ARG A 84 2.73 1.04 11.04
C ARG A 84 3.57 1.82 10.03
N ILE A 85 3.05 2.86 9.38
CA ILE A 85 3.74 3.51 8.25
C ILE A 85 5.06 4.17 8.65
N THR A 86 5.15 4.68 9.88
CA THR A 86 6.39 5.23 10.46
C THR A 86 7.49 4.16 10.55
N PHE A 87 7.14 2.96 11.02
CA PHE A 87 8.06 1.83 11.07
C PHE A 87 8.49 1.40 9.66
N MET A 88 7.55 1.32 8.72
CA MET A 88 7.81 0.91 7.33
C MET A 88 8.76 1.87 6.63
N ALA A 89 8.62 3.18 6.86
CA ALA A 89 9.53 4.17 6.31
C ALA A 89 10.96 4.02 6.86
N THR A 90 11.11 3.83 8.17
CA THR A 90 12.41 3.57 8.80
C THR A 90 13.03 2.27 8.28
N TYR A 91 12.24 1.21 8.15
CA TYR A 91 12.69 -0.06 7.60
C TYR A 91 13.13 0.09 6.14
N LEU A 92 12.37 0.80 5.30
CA LEU A 92 12.74 1.10 3.91
C LEU A 92 14.07 1.88 3.83
N ILE A 93 14.27 2.88 4.70
CA ILE A 93 15.51 3.65 4.76
C ILE A 93 16.71 2.73 5.05
N ASN A 94 16.57 1.84 6.03
CA ASN A 94 17.64 0.91 6.41
C ASN A 94 17.91 -0.11 5.30
N LYS A 95 16.87 -0.77 4.78
CA LYS A 95 16.97 -1.74 3.68
C LYS A 95 17.67 -1.15 2.44
N ARG A 96 17.44 0.14 2.17
CA ARG A 96 18.08 0.86 1.06
C ARG A 96 19.55 1.19 1.33
N LYS A 97 19.93 1.48 2.58
CA LYS A 97 21.35 1.71 2.94
C LYS A 97 22.20 0.46 2.70
N ASP A 98 21.60 -0.70 2.81
CA ASP A 98 22.26 -2.00 2.61
C ASP A 98 22.27 -2.46 1.14
N ASP A 99 21.59 -1.74 0.23
CA ASP A 99 21.53 -2.10 -1.19
C ASP A 99 22.65 -1.40 -1.99
N PRO A 100 23.67 -2.13 -2.46
CA PRO A 100 24.83 -1.54 -3.15
C PRO A 100 24.46 -0.94 -4.51
N ARG A 101 23.27 -1.21 -5.04
CA ARG A 101 22.80 -0.66 -6.33
C ARG A 101 22.31 0.80 -6.20
N ILE A 102 22.18 1.32 -4.97
CA ILE A 102 21.49 2.59 -4.71
C ILE A 102 22.43 3.63 -4.13
N ASP A 103 22.74 4.68 -4.91
CA ASP A 103 23.37 5.89 -4.38
C ASP A 103 22.27 6.80 -3.80
N ILE A 104 22.18 6.81 -2.47
CA ILE A 104 21.17 7.56 -1.72
C ILE A 104 21.09 9.04 -2.09
N ASN A 105 22.24 9.66 -2.37
CA ASN A 105 22.41 11.09 -2.54
C ASN A 105 22.27 11.51 -4.00
N LYS A 106 22.53 10.60 -4.94
CA LYS A 106 22.49 10.90 -6.37
C LYS A 106 21.22 10.42 -7.06
N HIS A 107 20.76 9.21 -6.74
CA HIS A 107 19.61 8.60 -7.41
C HIS A 107 18.30 9.32 -7.07
N TRP A 108 17.42 9.45 -8.07
CA TRP A 108 16.05 9.88 -7.86
C TRP A 108 15.18 8.70 -7.47
N LYS A 109 14.34 8.89 -6.44
CA LYS A 109 13.48 7.84 -5.90
C LYS A 109 12.01 8.23 -6.02
N LEU A 110 11.20 7.27 -6.41
CA LEU A 110 9.75 7.36 -6.36
C LEU A 110 9.22 6.40 -5.31
N ILE A 111 8.53 6.92 -4.30
CA ILE A 111 7.94 6.12 -3.22
C ILE A 111 6.42 6.27 -3.32
N SER A 112 5.73 5.15 -3.52
CA SER A 112 4.28 5.11 -3.40
C SER A 112 3.89 4.82 -1.95
N LEU A 113 2.94 5.61 -1.43
CA LEU A 113 2.36 5.43 -0.10
C LEU A 113 0.85 5.34 -0.25
N MET A 114 0.29 4.17 0.04
CA MET A 114 -1.15 3.96 0.10
C MET A 114 -1.52 3.34 1.45
N ILE A 115 -2.33 4.01 2.26
CA ILE A 115 -2.71 3.51 3.59
C ILE A 115 -4.11 4.01 3.94
N GLY A 116 -4.84 3.26 4.77
CA GLY A 116 -6.08 3.74 5.37
C GLY A 116 -7.25 2.78 5.30
N SER A 117 -7.32 1.94 4.28
CA SER A 117 -8.38 0.92 4.12
C SER A 117 -8.53 0.06 5.39
N ASN A 118 -7.41 -0.43 5.92
CA ASN A 118 -7.39 -1.27 7.12
C ASN A 118 -7.79 -0.52 8.41
N ASN A 119 -7.56 0.79 8.49
CA ASN A 119 -8.01 1.58 9.64
C ASN A 119 -9.54 1.56 9.75
N PHE A 120 -10.23 1.68 8.62
CA PHE A 120 -11.68 1.61 8.56
C PHE A 120 -12.22 0.18 8.71
N CYS A 121 -11.50 -0.81 8.15
CA CYS A 121 -11.90 -2.22 8.21
C CYS A 121 -11.77 -2.86 9.60
N ILE A 122 -10.71 -2.53 10.36
CA ILE A 122 -10.36 -3.23 11.60
C ILE A 122 -10.62 -2.37 12.84
N ASN A 123 -10.20 -1.10 12.85
CA ASN A 123 -10.19 -0.28 14.07
C ASN A 123 -11.45 0.54 14.31
N LYS A 124 -12.25 0.81 13.26
CA LYS A 124 -13.35 1.78 13.37
C LYS A 124 -14.45 1.37 14.35
N CYS A 125 -14.69 0.07 14.51
CA CYS A 125 -15.66 -0.49 15.45
C CYS A 125 -15.34 -0.19 16.92
N ALA A 126 -14.05 -0.04 17.24
CA ALA A 126 -13.56 0.05 18.61
C ALA A 126 -13.07 1.46 18.99
N THR A 127 -13.01 2.39 18.04
CA THR A 127 -12.41 3.71 18.24
C THR A 127 -13.29 4.82 17.68
N SER A 128 -13.32 5.96 18.39
CA SER A 128 -13.97 7.18 17.93
C SER A 128 -13.45 7.56 16.53
N PRO A 129 -14.34 7.90 15.58
CA PRO A 129 -13.95 8.34 14.24
C PRO A 129 -12.87 9.41 14.21
N TRP A 130 -13.00 10.40 15.09
CA TRP A 130 -12.19 11.61 15.10
C TRP A 130 -10.77 11.34 15.58
N SER A 131 -10.60 10.45 16.57
CA SER A 131 -9.27 10.02 17.02
C SER A 131 -8.53 9.36 15.86
N MET A 132 -9.17 8.41 15.18
CA MET A 132 -8.54 7.69 14.07
C MET A 132 -8.07 8.64 12.95
N LEU A 133 -8.88 9.63 12.58
CA LEU A 133 -8.48 10.64 11.58
C LEU A 133 -7.27 11.45 12.04
N ASN A 134 -7.29 11.92 13.29
CA ASN A 134 -6.19 12.71 13.83
C ASN A 134 -4.90 11.89 13.96
N ASP A 135 -5.01 10.65 14.42
CA ASP A 135 -3.88 9.72 14.57
C ASP A 135 -3.28 9.40 13.20
N HIS A 136 -4.12 9.12 12.19
CA HIS A 136 -3.66 8.92 10.81
C HIS A 136 -2.90 10.14 10.28
N LYS A 137 -3.43 11.35 10.48
CA LYS A 137 -2.78 12.59 10.06
C LYS A 137 -1.41 12.77 10.73
N ILE A 138 -1.33 12.52 12.04
CA ILE A 138 -0.07 12.63 12.79
C ILE A 138 0.96 11.62 12.27
N ASP A 139 0.57 10.35 12.12
CA ASP A 139 1.44 9.29 11.61
C ASP A 139 1.94 9.59 10.19
N LEU A 140 1.06 10.10 9.33
CA LEU A 140 1.39 10.45 7.95
C LEU A 140 2.39 11.61 7.89
N ILE A 141 2.12 12.69 8.62
CA ILE A 141 3.03 13.85 8.69
C ILE A 141 4.39 13.42 9.23
N HIS A 142 4.42 12.61 10.28
CA HIS A 142 5.67 12.14 10.88
C HIS A 142 6.46 11.26 9.89
N THR A 143 5.78 10.37 9.18
CA THR A 143 6.39 9.50 8.17
C THR A 143 6.96 10.30 7.00
N LEU A 144 6.22 11.30 6.50
CA LEU A 144 6.70 12.19 5.44
C LEU A 144 7.93 12.99 5.88
N LYS A 145 8.00 13.42 7.15
CA LYS A 145 9.20 14.06 7.72
C LYS A 145 10.39 13.10 7.74
N ILE A 146 10.21 11.86 8.21
CA ILE A 146 11.27 10.84 8.21
C ILE A 146 11.81 10.59 6.80
N LEU A 147 10.92 10.43 5.81
CA LEU A 147 11.32 10.25 4.41
C LEU A 147 12.07 11.47 3.88
N ARG A 148 11.56 12.69 4.11
CA ARG A 148 12.21 13.94 3.69
C ARG A 148 13.62 14.07 4.27
N ASP A 149 13.78 13.79 5.56
CA ASP A 149 15.03 14.04 6.29
C ASP A 149 16.11 13.00 5.96
N ASN A 150 15.73 11.80 5.49
CA ASN A 150 16.66 10.70 5.21
C ASN A 150 16.84 10.38 3.72
N LEU A 151 15.93 10.85 2.86
CA LEU A 151 15.87 10.49 1.44
C LEU A 151 15.88 11.77 0.56
N PRO A 152 17.04 12.38 0.28
CA PRO A 152 17.11 13.55 -0.61
C PRO A 152 16.75 13.16 -2.05
N ARG A 153 16.15 14.01 -2.90
CA ARG A 153 15.74 13.62 -4.28
C ARG A 153 14.71 12.49 -4.30
N THR A 154 13.62 12.68 -3.56
CA THR A 154 12.53 11.71 -3.46
C THR A 154 11.22 12.37 -3.81
N PHE A 155 10.47 11.75 -4.71
CA PHE A 155 9.05 12.01 -4.90
C PHE A 155 8.26 10.99 -4.09
N VAL A 156 7.32 11.47 -3.28
CA VAL A 156 6.38 10.62 -2.56
C VAL A 156 5.01 10.78 -3.20
N ALA A 157 4.50 9.72 -3.80
CA ALA A 157 3.16 9.64 -4.33
C ALA A 157 2.23 9.15 -3.22
N LEU A 158 1.48 10.07 -2.62
CA LEU A 158 0.41 9.75 -1.68
C LEU A 158 -0.82 9.30 -2.47
N ILE A 159 -1.17 8.02 -2.35
CA ILE A 159 -2.27 7.39 -3.08
C ILE A 159 -3.41 7.17 -2.08
N PRO A 160 -4.58 7.78 -2.29
CA PRO A 160 -5.74 7.53 -1.45
C PRO A 160 -6.20 6.08 -1.58
N PRO A 161 -6.58 5.40 -0.49
CA PRO A 161 -7.14 4.06 -0.58
C PRO A 161 -8.48 4.09 -1.34
N PRO A 162 -8.87 3.00 -1.99
CA PRO A 162 -10.16 2.91 -2.65
C PRO A 162 -11.30 3.11 -1.64
N HIS A 163 -12.36 3.81 -2.06
CA HIS A 163 -13.48 4.10 -1.19
C HIS A 163 -14.28 2.81 -0.88
N LEU A 164 -14.41 2.45 0.41
CA LEU A 164 -15.00 1.16 0.82
C LEU A 164 -16.49 1.00 0.46
N LYS A 165 -17.18 2.08 0.11
CA LYS A 165 -18.54 2.01 -0.48
C LYS A 165 -18.56 1.17 -1.76
N GLU A 166 -17.55 1.31 -2.62
CA GLU A 166 -17.46 0.54 -3.86
C GLU A 166 -17.25 -0.94 -3.58
N LEU A 167 -16.47 -1.26 -2.54
CA LEU A 167 -16.29 -2.64 -2.08
C LEU A 167 -17.64 -3.21 -1.57
N VAL A 168 -18.38 -2.47 -0.74
CA VAL A 168 -19.71 -2.89 -0.28
C VAL A 168 -20.72 -3.02 -1.43
N ALA A 169 -20.62 -2.18 -2.47
CA ALA A 169 -21.48 -2.26 -3.65
C ALA A 169 -21.15 -3.48 -4.53
N ALA A 170 -19.86 -3.78 -4.73
CA ALA A 170 -19.40 -4.94 -5.50
C ALA A 170 -19.85 -6.29 -4.89
N HIS A 171 -20.08 -6.28 -3.58
CA HIS A 171 -20.57 -7.38 -2.78
C HIS A 171 -22.08 -7.68 -3.01
N GLN A 172 -22.86 -6.69 -3.47
CA GLN A 172 -24.30 -6.85 -3.67
C GLN A 172 -24.62 -7.74 -4.89
N GLY A 173 -25.06 -8.98 -4.62
CA GLY A 173 -25.61 -9.89 -5.63
C GLY A 173 -24.60 -10.77 -6.37
N ARG A 174 -23.32 -10.79 -5.97
CA ARG A 174 -22.25 -11.54 -6.67
C ARG A 174 -21.23 -12.23 -5.75
N GLU A 175 -21.48 -12.32 -4.46
CA GLU A 175 -20.51 -12.92 -3.54
C GLU A 175 -20.54 -14.44 -3.54
N SER A 176 -19.38 -15.05 -3.78
CA SER A 176 -19.14 -16.41 -3.33
C SER A 176 -19.09 -16.45 -1.81
N PHE A 177 -19.45 -17.59 -1.21
CA PHE A 177 -19.36 -17.80 0.24
C PHE A 177 -17.96 -17.46 0.80
N LEU A 178 -16.92 -17.75 0.03
CA LEU A 178 -15.53 -17.43 0.38
C LEU A 178 -15.25 -15.92 0.43
N CYS A 179 -15.79 -15.16 -0.52
CA CYS A 179 -15.67 -13.70 -0.54
C CYS A 179 -16.37 -13.06 0.67
N TYR A 180 -17.56 -13.59 1.01
CA TYR A 180 -18.31 -13.18 2.18
C TYR A 180 -17.56 -13.43 3.48
N LEU A 181 -17.04 -14.65 3.67
CA LEU A 181 -16.24 -14.98 4.84
C LEU A 181 -14.98 -14.12 4.95
N ALA A 182 -14.23 -13.96 3.85
CA ALA A 182 -13.02 -13.15 3.83
C ALA A 182 -13.33 -11.69 4.22
N SER A 183 -14.40 -11.11 3.69
CA SER A 183 -14.79 -9.73 3.98
C SER A 183 -15.28 -9.55 5.42
N MET A 184 -15.95 -10.55 5.96
CA MET A 184 -16.34 -10.59 7.37
C MET A 184 -15.13 -10.72 8.31
N ILE A 185 -14.06 -11.38 7.89
CA ILE A 185 -12.83 -11.55 8.69
C ILE A 185 -11.95 -10.29 8.60
N GLU A 186 -11.62 -9.86 7.38
CA GLU A 186 -10.65 -8.78 7.12
C GLU A 186 -11.25 -7.39 7.36
N CYS A 187 -12.57 -7.24 7.17
CA CYS A 187 -13.25 -5.95 7.18
C CYS A 187 -14.61 -6.01 7.90
N SER A 188 -14.65 -6.70 9.04
CA SER A 188 -15.86 -6.88 9.86
C SER A 188 -16.59 -5.56 10.17
N CYS A 189 -15.87 -4.46 10.38
CA CYS A 189 -16.47 -3.15 10.67
C CYS A 189 -17.32 -2.61 9.52
N MET A 190 -16.99 -2.96 8.28
CA MET A 190 -17.79 -2.57 7.13
C MET A 190 -18.90 -3.57 6.85
N PHE A 191 -18.63 -4.87 6.95
CA PHE A 191 -19.52 -5.91 6.44
C PHE A 191 -20.48 -6.49 7.47
N ALA A 192 -20.13 -6.55 8.75
CA ALA A 192 -20.98 -7.14 9.77
C ALA A 192 -22.29 -6.35 9.93
N LEU A 193 -23.40 -7.10 10.06
CA LEU A 193 -24.75 -6.52 10.15
C LEU A 193 -24.89 -5.55 11.34
N GLN A 194 -24.21 -5.82 12.45
CA GLN A 194 -24.22 -4.99 13.65
C GLN A 194 -23.69 -3.56 13.43
N PHE A 195 -22.91 -3.32 12.36
CA PHE A 195 -22.36 -2.00 12.03
C PHE A 195 -23.03 -1.38 10.79
N ARG A 196 -24.10 -1.99 10.26
CA ARG A 196 -24.78 -1.54 9.05
C ARG A 196 -25.21 -0.07 9.12
N ASP A 197 -25.76 0.34 10.27
CA ASP A 197 -26.28 1.69 10.47
C ASP A 197 -25.17 2.76 10.57
N GLN A 198 -23.94 2.35 10.86
CA GLN A 198 -22.78 3.24 10.98
C GLN A 198 -22.10 3.51 9.62
N ARG A 199 -22.38 2.72 8.59
CA ARG A 199 -21.75 2.84 7.26
C ARG A 199 -21.87 4.23 6.63
N PRO A 200 -23.01 4.94 6.66
CA PRO A 200 -23.11 6.28 6.08
C PRO A 200 -22.15 7.29 6.71
N GLU A 201 -21.90 7.17 8.02
CA GLU A 201 -20.91 7.98 8.71
C GLU A 201 -19.49 7.59 8.27
N TYR A 202 -19.21 6.29 8.14
CA TYR A 202 -17.91 5.78 7.72
C TYR A 202 -17.53 6.30 6.33
N TYR A 203 -18.47 6.34 5.39
CA TYR A 203 -18.24 6.89 4.06
C TYR A 203 -17.84 8.38 4.11
N LYS A 204 -18.53 9.20 4.91
CA LYS A 204 -18.19 10.62 5.09
C LYS A 204 -16.79 10.82 5.70
N LEU A 205 -16.34 9.89 6.53
CA LEU A 205 -15.03 9.94 7.17
C LEU A 205 -13.91 9.55 6.21
N ILE A 206 -14.14 8.58 5.32
CA ILE A 206 -13.19 8.17 4.28
C ILE A 206 -12.87 9.36 3.36
N GLU A 207 -13.86 10.16 3.00
CA GLU A 207 -13.66 11.39 2.21
C GLU A 207 -12.74 12.42 2.88
N ARG A 208 -12.59 12.36 4.22
CA ARG A 208 -11.72 13.27 5.00
C ARG A 208 -10.38 12.66 5.37
N PHE A 209 -10.12 11.42 4.93
CA PHE A 209 -8.94 10.65 5.33
C PHE A 209 -7.68 11.00 4.53
N VAL A 210 -7.83 11.70 3.39
CA VAL A 210 -6.76 12.00 2.42
C VAL A 210 -6.39 13.47 2.49
#